data_AF-A0A933ZRP4-F1
#
_entry.id   AF-A0A933ZRP4-F1
#
_cell.length_a   1.000
_cell.length_b   1.000
_cell.length_c   1.000
_cell.angle_alpha   90.00
_cell.angle_beta   90.00
_cell.angle_gamma   90.00
#
_symmetry.space_group_name_H-M   'P 1'
#
loop_
_entity.id
_entity.type
_entity.pdbx_description
1 polymer ?
#
loop_
_entity_poly.entity_id
_entity_poly.type
_entity_poly.pdbx_seq_one_letter_code
_entity_poly.pdbx_strand_id
1 'polypeptide(L)'
;MPDISIPEKELNSFDLPRVCVISGEREGVVFKPVKFAWYPRWVPILVLVNLLVAAIVALILTKRAKGELPFTEKAYRRWRLGTALFVVSAVFLVLALFVSLFQFASEHPGRGGLVLLLAIGAPIGTWFGLVRNKNLVVQRIENGVLVLRTPSAAAAQAFEQHLQGGRSRTPATEDRLRPG
;
A
#
# COMPACT_ATOMS: atom_id res chain seq x y z
N MET A 1 8.97 3.90 -12.54
CA MET A 1 7.57 3.68 -12.11
C MET A 1 6.98 5.06 -11.89
N PRO A 2 5.91 5.41 -12.60
CA PRO A 2 5.26 6.71 -12.47
C PRO A 2 4.49 6.82 -11.15
N ASP A 3 4.37 8.05 -10.67
CA ASP A 3 3.67 8.41 -9.43
C ASP A 3 2.46 9.27 -9.80
N ILE A 4 1.28 8.90 -9.29
CA ILE A 4 0.01 9.57 -9.57
C ILE A 4 -0.49 10.20 -8.27
N SER A 5 -0.81 11.49 -8.31
CA SER A 5 -1.44 12.20 -7.20
C SER A 5 -2.96 12.24 -7.40
N ILE A 6 -3.72 11.56 -6.55
CA ILE A 6 -5.18 11.52 -6.59
C ILE A 6 -5.72 12.24 -5.35
N PRO A 7 -6.54 13.29 -5.49
CA PRO A 7 -7.22 13.91 -4.35
C PRO A 7 -8.16 12.91 -3.66
N GLU A 8 -8.17 12.89 -2.33
CA GLU A 8 -8.99 12.01 -1.50
C GLU A 8 -10.49 12.20 -1.75
N LYS A 9 -10.89 13.42 -2.13
CA LYS A 9 -12.28 13.74 -2.50
C LYS A 9 -12.72 13.11 -3.83
N GLU A 10 -11.76 12.78 -4.71
CA GLU A 10 -11.99 12.22 -6.05
C GLU A 10 -11.78 10.69 -6.09
N LEU A 11 -11.62 10.05 -4.92
CA LEU A 11 -11.44 8.60 -4.79
C LEU A 11 -12.76 7.81 -4.87
N ASN A 12 -13.64 8.23 -5.78
CA ASN A 12 -14.96 7.65 -6.04
C ASN A 12 -15.04 7.05 -7.44
N SER A 13 -15.97 6.10 -7.63
CA SER A 13 -16.18 5.41 -8.91
C SER A 13 -16.62 6.30 -10.08
N PHE A 14 -17.05 7.53 -9.80
CA PHE A 14 -17.50 8.50 -10.81
C PHE A 14 -16.36 9.36 -11.37
N ASP A 15 -15.36 9.71 -10.56
CA ASP A 15 -14.30 10.66 -10.92
C ASP A 15 -13.04 9.98 -11.45
N LEU A 16 -12.99 8.64 -11.39
CA LEU A 16 -11.83 7.86 -11.80
C LEU A 16 -12.07 7.21 -13.17
N PRO A 17 -11.08 7.21 -14.07
CA PRO A 17 -11.22 6.58 -15.37
C PRO A 17 -11.41 5.07 -15.22
N ARG A 18 -12.19 4.45 -16.12
CA ARG A 18 -12.40 2.99 -16.19
C ARG A 18 -11.18 2.27 -16.77
N VAL A 19 -10.04 2.41 -16.11
CA VAL A 19 -8.76 1.78 -16.46
C VAL A 19 -8.19 1.14 -15.21
N CYS A 20 -7.82 -0.14 -15.30
CA CYS A 20 -7.26 -0.86 -14.16
C CYS A 20 -5.96 -0.19 -13.68
N VAL A 21 -5.90 0.18 -12.41
CA VAL A 21 -4.76 0.92 -11.83
C VAL A 21 -3.46 0.10 -11.78
N ILE A 22 -3.55 -1.24 -11.83
CA ILE A 22 -2.39 -2.14 -11.83
C ILE A 22 -1.98 -2.51 -13.27
N SER A 23 -2.90 -3.03 -14.09
CA SER A 23 -2.57 -3.55 -15.42
C SER A 23 -2.63 -2.48 -16.53
N GLY A 24 -3.46 -1.45 -16.39
CA GLY A 24 -3.78 -0.51 -17.46
C GLY A 24 -4.83 -1.01 -18.46
N GLU A 25 -5.40 -2.20 -18.24
CA GLU A 25 -6.48 -2.74 -19.07
C GLU A 25 -7.77 -1.94 -18.90
N ARG A 26 -8.54 -1.77 -19.99
CA ARG A 26 -9.83 -1.06 -20.01
C ARG A 26 -11.05 -1.98 -19.94
N GLU A 27 -10.85 -3.27 -20.18
CA GLU A 27 -11.92 -4.27 -20.24
C GLU A 27 -12.07 -5.00 -18.89
N GLY A 28 -13.31 -5.32 -18.52
CA GLY A 28 -13.61 -6.06 -17.29
C GLY A 28 -13.21 -5.32 -16.01
N VAL A 29 -13.17 -3.99 -16.05
CA VAL A 29 -12.83 -3.13 -14.92
C VAL A 29 -14.03 -3.02 -13.97
N VAL A 30 -13.81 -3.39 -12.71
CA VAL A 30 -14.79 -3.29 -11.63
C VAL A 30 -14.20 -2.41 -10.53
N PHE A 31 -15.00 -1.46 -10.04
CA PHE A 31 -14.61 -0.65 -8.89
C PHE A 31 -14.69 -1.50 -7.63
N LYS A 32 -13.59 -1.56 -6.88
CA LYS A 32 -13.53 -2.27 -5.61
C LYS A 32 -13.14 -1.31 -4.49
N PRO A 33 -13.76 -1.42 -3.31
CA PRO A 33 -13.38 -0.60 -2.15
C PRO A 33 -12.00 -1.04 -1.66
N VAL A 34 -11.09 -0.08 -1.54
CA VAL A 34 -9.74 -0.25 -1.04
C VAL A 34 -9.46 0.68 0.12
N LYS A 35 -8.71 0.17 1.09
CA LYS A 35 -8.26 0.91 2.27
C LYS A 35 -6.76 1.07 2.17
N PHE A 36 -6.30 2.30 2.12
CA PHE A 36 -4.89 2.64 2.12
C PHE A 36 -4.48 3.06 3.53
N ALA A 37 -3.35 2.50 3.97
CA ALA A 37 -2.68 2.94 5.19
C ALA A 37 -1.24 3.28 4.81
N TRP A 38 -0.79 4.46 5.22
CA TRP A 38 0.58 4.91 5.02
C TRP A 38 1.27 5.03 6.37
N TYR A 39 2.48 4.47 6.44
CA TYR A 39 3.37 4.54 7.60
C TYR A 39 4.66 5.27 7.19
N PRO A 40 5.18 6.18 8.01
CA PRO A 40 6.47 6.80 7.76
C PRO A 40 7.57 5.73 7.71
N ARG A 41 8.47 5.84 6.72
CA ARG A 41 9.55 4.87 6.47
C ARG A 41 10.53 4.68 7.63
N TRP A 42 10.62 5.65 8.53
CA TRP A 42 11.50 5.62 9.70
C TRP A 42 10.85 4.93 10.92
N VAL A 43 9.53 4.78 10.96
CA VAL A 43 8.83 4.14 12.10
C VAL A 43 9.31 2.70 12.37
N PRO A 44 9.57 1.85 11.36
CA PRO A 44 10.13 0.52 11.61
C PRO A 44 11.47 0.53 12.35
N ILE A 45 12.25 1.62 12.28
CA ILE A 45 13.52 1.74 13.00
C ILE A 45 13.28 1.81 14.51
N LEU A 46 12.16 2.40 14.96
CA LEU A 46 11.81 2.46 16.38
C LEU A 46 11.57 1.07 17.00
N VAL A 47 11.22 0.07 16.19
CA VAL A 47 11.00 -1.31 16.66
C VAL A 47 12.28 -1.87 17.30
N LEU A 48 13.46 -1.45 16.83
CA LEU A 48 14.75 -1.86 17.39
C LEU A 48 15.03 -1.26 18.77
N VAL A 49 14.45 -0.08 19.06
CA VAL A 49 14.64 0.61 20.34
C VAL A 49 13.62 0.13 21.35
N ASN A 50 12.34 0.16 20.99
CA ASN A 50 11.26 -0.25 21.86
C ASN A 50 9.99 -0.54 21.03
N LEU A 51 9.54 -1.80 21.06
CA LEU A 51 8.36 -2.25 20.33
C LEU A 51 7.09 -1.48 20.72
N LEU A 52 6.91 -1.17 22.01
CA LEU A 52 5.73 -0.47 22.51
C LEU A 52 5.70 0.98 22.01
N VAL A 53 6.83 1.68 22.09
CA VAL A 53 6.96 3.05 21.57
C VAL A 53 6.73 3.07 20.06
N ALA A 54 7.32 2.12 19.33
CA ALA A 54 7.12 1.99 17.90
C ALA A 54 5.65 1.78 17.52
N ALA A 55 4.92 0.94 18.26
CA ALA A 55 3.50 0.69 18.04
C ALA A 55 2.65 1.94 18.28
N ILE A 56 2.91 2.68 19.37
CA ILE A 56 2.20 3.92 19.69
C ILE A 56 2.45 4.97 18.59
N VAL A 57 3.71 5.20 18.23
CA VAL A 57 4.09 6.16 17.18
C VAL A 57 3.50 5.75 15.84
N ALA A 58 3.51 4.46 15.50
CA ALA A 58 2.88 3.94 14.29
C ALA A 58 1.38 4.29 14.30
N LEU A 59 0.65 4.00 15.37
CA LEU A 59 -0.79 4.27 15.46
C LEU A 59 -1.11 5.76 15.31
N ILE A 60 -0.33 6.64 15.94
CA ILE A 60 -0.53 8.10 15.87
C ILE A 60 -0.24 8.64 14.46
N LEU A 61 0.84 8.18 13.83
CA LEU A 61 1.29 8.69 12.53
C LEU A 61 0.67 7.97 11.32
N THR A 62 -0.09 6.90 11.54
CA THR A 62 -0.73 6.17 10.43
C THR A 62 -1.80 7.04 9.79
N LYS A 63 -1.55 7.47 8.56
CA LYS A 63 -2.58 8.11 7.74
C LYS A 63 -3.36 7.04 7.00
N ARG A 64 -4.69 7.15 7.03
CA ARG A 64 -5.60 6.19 6.40
C ARG A 64 -6.48 6.93 5.40
N ALA A 65 -6.60 6.37 4.19
CA ALA A 65 -7.53 6.84 3.17
C ALA A 65 -8.40 5.66 2.73
N LYS A 66 -9.66 5.92 2.40
CA LYS A 66 -10.59 4.91 1.89
C LYS A 66 -11.16 5.43 0.57
N GLY A 67 -11.28 4.54 -0.41
CA GLY A 67 -11.85 4.90 -1.70
C GLY A 67 -12.13 3.69 -2.56
N GLU A 68 -12.72 3.92 -3.72
CA GLU A 68 -12.96 2.90 -4.72
C GLU A 68 -11.94 3.07 -5.84
N LEU A 69 -11.24 1.99 -6.21
CA LEU A 69 -10.33 2.02 -7.36
C LEU A 69 -10.76 1.00 -8.42
N PRO A 70 -10.55 1.33 -9.70
CA PRO A 70 -10.80 0.41 -10.80
C PRO A 70 -9.76 -0.72 -10.82
N PHE A 71 -10.22 -1.97 -10.72
CA PHE A 71 -9.40 -3.16 -10.88
C PHE A 71 -10.03 -4.13 -11.87
N THR A 72 -9.19 -4.88 -12.59
CA THR A 72 -9.64 -6.13 -13.22
C THR A 72 -9.69 -7.24 -12.17
N GLU A 73 -10.62 -8.18 -12.30
CA GLU A 73 -10.78 -9.28 -11.34
C GLU A 73 -9.49 -10.12 -11.18
N LYS A 74 -8.74 -10.30 -12.28
CA LYS A 74 -7.42 -10.97 -12.29
C LYS A 74 -6.37 -10.20 -11.48
N ALA A 75 -6.30 -8.88 -11.67
CA ALA A 75 -5.35 -8.03 -10.96
C ALA A 75 -5.70 -7.94 -9.47
N TYR A 76 -6.99 -7.78 -9.15
CA TYR A 76 -7.48 -7.70 -7.77
C TYR A 76 -7.18 -8.98 -6.98
N ARG A 77 -7.47 -10.17 -7.55
CA ARG A 77 -7.18 -11.45 -6.89
C ARG A 77 -5.69 -11.59 -6.60
N ARG A 78 -4.83 -11.20 -7.54
CA ARG A 78 -3.37 -11.30 -7.39
C ARG A 78 -2.84 -10.32 -6.32
N TRP A 79 -3.35 -9.09 -6.30
CA TRP A 79 -3.01 -8.10 -5.28
C TRP A 79 -3.48 -8.54 -3.88
N ARG A 80 -4.71 -9.06 -3.77
CA ARG A 80 -5.25 -9.58 -2.51
C ARG A 80 -4.46 -10.78 -2.00
N LEU A 81 -4.07 -11.70 -2.89
CA LEU A 81 -3.21 -12.83 -2.54
C LEU A 81 -1.83 -12.36 -2.07
N GLY A 82 -1.21 -11.42 -2.78
CA GLY A 82 0.08 -10.85 -2.38
C GLY A 82 0.03 -10.15 -1.02
N THR A 83 -1.04 -9.43 -0.75
CA THR A 83 -1.29 -8.77 0.54
C THR A 83 -1.49 -9.79 1.65
N ALA A 84 -2.32 -10.82 1.42
CA ALA A 84 -2.55 -11.90 2.39
C ALA A 84 -1.26 -12.67 2.69
N LEU A 85 -0.49 -13.04 1.67
CA LEU A 85 0.79 -13.73 1.83
C LEU A 85 1.80 -12.87 2.61
N PHE A 86 1.83 -11.55 2.36
CA PHE A 86 2.68 -10.65 3.12
C PHE A 86 2.30 -10.60 4.61
N VAL A 87 1.00 -10.50 4.93
CA VAL A 87 0.52 -10.52 6.31
C VAL A 87 0.83 -11.84 7.00
N VAL A 88 0.54 -12.97 6.34
CA VAL A 88 0.86 -14.32 6.86
C VAL A 88 2.36 -14.46 7.11
N SER A 89 3.18 -13.99 6.17
CA SER A 89 4.63 -14.00 6.29
C SER A 89 5.14 -13.14 7.45
N ALA A 90 4.58 -11.95 7.66
CA ALA A 90 4.94 -11.08 8.78
C ALA A 90 4.57 -11.73 10.13
N VAL A 91 3.38 -12.34 10.23
CA VAL A 91 2.96 -13.08 11.43
C VAL A 91 3.87 -14.26 11.69
N PHE A 92 4.24 -15.03 10.65
CA PHE A 92 5.15 -16.16 10.77
C PHE A 92 6.54 -15.72 11.25
N LEU A 93 7.06 -14.59 10.75
CA LEU A 93 8.32 -14.01 11.21
C LEU A 93 8.28 -13.68 12.70
N VAL A 94 7.21 -13.02 13.17
CA VAL A 94 7.04 -12.70 14.59
C VAL A 94 6.99 -13.98 15.43
N LEU A 95 6.19 -14.97 15.03
CA LEU A 95 6.11 -16.26 15.73
C LEU A 95 7.47 -16.98 15.78
N ALA A 96 8.20 -16.99 14.67
CA ALA A 96 9.51 -17.60 14.61
C ALA A 96 10.54 -16.88 15.51
N LEU A 97 10.47 -15.55 15.61
CA LEU A 97 11.28 -14.79 16.57
C LEU A 97 10.96 -15.20 18.01
N PHE A 98 9.68 -15.32 18.37
CA PHE A 98 9.29 -15.81 19.69
C PHE A 98 9.82 -17.22 19.95
N VAL A 99 9.58 -18.18 19.04
CA VAL A 99 10.06 -19.57 19.18
C VAL A 99 11.59 -19.62 19.28
N SER A 100 12.29 -18.81 18.50
CA SER A 100 13.75 -18.73 18.56
C SER A 100 14.22 -18.18 19.90
N LEU A 101 13.55 -17.17 20.47
CA LEU A 101 13.85 -16.63 21.80
C LEU A 101 13.66 -17.69 22.90
N PHE A 102 12.56 -18.46 22.85
CA PHE A 102 12.29 -19.56 23.78
C PHE A 102 13.29 -20.71 23.64
N GLN A 103 13.71 -21.03 22.41
CA GLN A 103 14.75 -22.05 22.18
C GLN A 103 16.14 -21.58 22.61
N PHE A 104 16.44 -20.29 22.53
CA PHE A 104 17.70 -19.77 23.02
C PHE A 104 17.80 -19.85 24.55
N ALA A 105 16.66 -19.82 25.23
CA ALA A 105 16.56 -20.10 26.66
C ALA A 105 16.63 -21.60 27.00
N SER A 106 16.57 -22.50 26.01
CA SER A 106 16.71 -23.95 26.21
C SER A 106 18.05 -24.47 25.72
N GLU A 107 18.52 -25.59 26.27
CA GLU A 107 19.89 -26.12 26.08
C GLU A 107 20.16 -26.74 24.69
N HIS A 108 19.36 -26.42 23.66
CA HIS A 108 19.47 -27.00 22.32
C HIS A 108 19.71 -25.94 21.23
N PRO A 109 20.91 -25.31 21.20
CA PRO A 109 21.20 -24.17 20.32
C PRO A 109 21.20 -24.51 18.82
N GLY A 110 21.45 -25.77 18.43
CA GLY A 110 21.60 -26.16 17.02
C GLY A 110 20.32 -26.12 16.18
N ARG A 111 19.15 -26.33 16.78
CA ARG A 111 17.85 -26.30 16.05
C ARG A 111 17.32 -24.88 15.86
N GLY A 112 17.69 -23.94 16.73
CA GLY A 112 17.25 -22.55 16.65
C GLY A 112 17.69 -21.85 15.36
N GLY A 113 18.92 -22.09 14.90
CA GLY A 113 19.47 -21.43 13.71
C GLY A 113 18.77 -21.79 12.39
N LEU A 114 18.41 -23.06 12.20
CA LEU A 114 17.77 -23.53 10.97
C LEU A 114 16.31 -23.02 10.87
N VAL A 115 15.60 -22.99 12.00
CA VAL A 115 14.26 -22.37 12.11
C VAL A 115 14.33 -20.88 11.78
N LEU A 116 15.34 -20.16 12.27
CA LEU A 116 15.50 -18.73 12.01
C LEU A 116 15.80 -18.45 10.52
N LEU A 117 16.65 -19.26 9.89
CA LEU A 117 16.97 -19.12 8.46
C LEU A 117 15.75 -19.36 7.57
N LEU A 118 14.96 -20.41 7.83
CA LEU A 118 13.72 -20.66 7.09
C LEU A 118 12.69 -19.56 7.35
N ALA A 119 12.60 -19.07 8.58
CA ALA A 119 11.69 -18.01 8.97
C ALA A 119 12.00 -16.67 8.32
N ILE A 120 13.26 -16.38 7.99
CA ILE A 120 13.66 -15.14 7.29
C ILE A 120 13.65 -15.35 5.77
N GLY A 121 14.11 -16.51 5.29
CA GLY A 121 14.23 -16.83 3.87
C GLY A 121 12.88 -16.92 3.14
N ALA A 122 11.88 -17.56 3.75
CA ALA A 122 10.56 -17.72 3.14
C ALA A 122 9.83 -16.37 2.91
N PRO A 123 9.79 -15.41 3.87
CA PRO A 123 9.31 -14.05 3.64
C PRO A 123 10.02 -13.33 2.50
N ILE A 124 11.35 -13.39 2.48
CA ILE A 124 12.14 -12.65 1.50
C ILE A 124 11.90 -13.22 0.10
N GLY A 125 11.90 -14.54 -0.04
CA GLY A 125 11.64 -15.22 -1.31
C GLY A 125 10.23 -14.92 -1.85
N THR A 126 9.22 -15.01 -0.99
CA THR A 126 7.83 -14.69 -1.38
C THR A 126 7.67 -13.21 -1.74
N TRP A 127 8.29 -12.29 -0.98
CA TRP A 127 8.28 -10.85 -1.27
C TRP A 127 8.91 -10.53 -2.64
N PHE A 128 10.09 -11.08 -2.91
CA PHE A 128 10.79 -10.85 -4.17
C PHE A 128 10.07 -11.47 -5.37
N GLY A 129 9.55 -12.70 -5.25
CA GLY A 129 8.91 -13.40 -6.36
C GLY A 129 7.50 -12.90 -6.70
N LEU A 130 6.71 -12.51 -5.70
CA LEU A 130 5.29 -12.22 -5.88
C LEU A 130 4.91 -10.74 -5.72
N VAL A 131 5.61 -10.01 -4.85
CA VAL A 131 5.14 -8.70 -4.36
C VAL A 131 5.88 -7.52 -4.99
N ARG A 132 7.21 -7.61 -5.19
CA ARG A 132 8.07 -6.46 -5.49
C ARG A 132 7.70 -5.64 -6.73
N ASN A 133 7.17 -6.26 -7.78
CA ASN A 133 6.93 -5.59 -9.07
C ASN A 133 5.45 -5.39 -9.44
N LYS A 134 4.50 -5.79 -8.58
CA LYS A 134 3.08 -5.86 -8.96
C LYS A 134 2.12 -5.15 -8.00
N ASN A 135 2.63 -4.60 -6.91
CA ASN A 135 1.79 -3.95 -5.90
C ASN A 135 1.74 -2.43 -6.06
N LEU A 136 0.57 -1.88 -5.78
CA LEU A 136 0.39 -0.46 -5.56
C LEU A 136 1.10 -0.09 -4.26
N VAL A 137 2.01 0.87 -4.35
CA VAL A 137 2.71 1.38 -3.17
C VAL A 137 2.23 2.79 -2.91
N VAL A 138 1.63 3.00 -1.74
CA VAL A 138 1.29 4.33 -1.26
C VAL A 138 2.59 5.00 -0.84
N GLN A 139 2.99 6.04 -1.56
CA GLN A 139 4.21 6.76 -1.22
C GLN A 139 3.98 7.82 -0.16
N ARG A 140 2.85 8.51 -0.24
CA ARG A 140 2.53 9.62 0.65
C ARG A 140 1.04 9.87 0.70
N ILE A 141 0.55 10.26 1.89
CA ILE A 141 -0.77 10.86 2.09
C ILE A 141 -0.54 12.22 2.74
N GLU A 142 -0.75 13.30 2.00
CA GLU A 142 -0.51 14.66 2.47
C GLU A 142 -1.60 15.60 1.97
N ASN A 143 -2.16 16.43 2.86
CA ASN A 143 -3.18 17.44 2.55
C ASN A 143 -4.38 16.91 1.74
N GLY A 144 -4.85 15.69 2.04
CA GLY A 144 -5.94 15.06 1.30
C GLY A 144 -5.56 14.66 -0.13
N VAL A 145 -4.28 14.52 -0.45
CA VAL A 145 -3.77 13.99 -1.71
C VAL A 145 -3.06 12.67 -1.46
N LEU A 146 -3.49 11.63 -2.17
CA LEU A 146 -2.94 10.29 -2.15
C LEU A 146 -1.95 10.14 -3.32
N VAL A 147 -0.67 9.99 -3.01
CA VAL A 147 0.36 9.70 -4.02
C VAL A 147 0.56 8.20 -4.12
N LEU A 148 0.13 7.62 -5.24
CA LEU A 148 0.23 6.21 -5.55
C LEU A 148 1.32 5.98 -6.58
N ARG A 149 2.22 5.04 -6.31
CA ARG A 149 3.13 4.49 -7.32
C ARG A 149 2.43 3.35 -8.04
N THR A 150 2.25 3.49 -9.35
CA THR A 150 1.63 2.46 -10.18
C THR A 150 2.67 1.67 -10.98
N PRO A 151 2.45 0.36 -11.19
CA PRO A 151 3.36 -0.46 -11.98
C PRO A 151 3.19 -0.24 -13.49
N SER A 152 2.02 0.21 -13.96
CA SER A 152 1.72 0.43 -15.38
C SER A 152 1.82 1.91 -15.76
N ALA A 153 2.69 2.20 -16.74
CA ALA A 153 2.80 3.53 -17.33
C ALA A 153 1.53 3.95 -18.08
N ALA A 154 0.87 3.01 -18.74
CA ALA A 154 -0.39 3.26 -19.44
C ALA A 154 -1.52 3.65 -18.48
N ALA A 155 -1.57 3.00 -17.30
CA ALA A 155 -2.50 3.40 -16.25
C ALA A 155 -2.18 4.82 -15.78
N ALA A 156 -0.93 5.13 -15.44
CA ALA A 156 -0.55 6.47 -14.98
C ALA A 156 -0.93 7.58 -15.96
N GLN A 157 -0.63 7.42 -17.24
CA GLN A 157 -0.99 8.39 -18.27
C GLN A 157 -2.51 8.57 -18.39
N ALA A 158 -3.29 7.49 -18.32
CA ALA A 158 -4.75 7.58 -18.40
C ALA A 158 -5.35 8.33 -17.20
N PHE A 159 -4.81 8.12 -16.00
CA PHE A 159 -5.22 8.85 -14.80
C PHE A 159 -4.81 10.32 -14.87
N GLU A 160 -3.57 10.63 -15.27
CA GLU A 160 -3.11 12.01 -15.43
C GLU A 160 -3.94 12.78 -16.46
N GLN A 161 -4.21 12.18 -17.62
CA GLN A 161 -5.06 12.79 -18.66
C GLN A 161 -6.48 13.06 -18.16
N HIS A 162 -7.07 12.13 -17.40
CA HIS A 162 -8.41 12.31 -16.85
C HIS A 162 -8.46 13.42 -15.80
N LEU A 163 -7.49 13.43 -14.87
CA LEU A 163 -7.40 14.43 -13.80
C LEU A 163 -7.13 15.84 -14.36
N GLN A 164 -6.29 15.96 -15.39
CA GLN A 164 -6.06 17.24 -16.07
C GLN A 164 -7.31 17.72 -16.82
N GLY A 165 -8.04 16.81 -17.46
CA GLY A 165 -9.31 17.10 -18.13
C GLY A 165 -10.41 17.56 -17.17
N GLY A 166 -10.49 16.96 -15.98
CA GLY A 166 -11.43 17.36 -14.93
C GLY A 166 -11.09 18.72 -14.32
N ARG A 167 -9.80 18.96 -14.00
CA ARG A 167 -9.33 20.21 -13.38
C ARG A 167 -9.51 21.44 -14.27
N SER A 168 -9.52 21.25 -15.60
CA SER A 168 -9.77 22.34 -16.57
C SER A 168 -11.25 22.79 -16.61
N ARG A 169 -12.18 22.01 -16.03
CA ARG A 169 -13.62 22.32 -15.98
C ARG A 169 -14.07 23.04 -14.71
N THR A 170 -13.17 23.36 -13.78
CA THR A 170 -13.50 24.21 -12.63
C THR A 170 -13.11 25.65 -12.95
N PRO A 171 -13.94 26.45 -13.63
CA PRO A 171 -13.70 27.88 -13.75
C PRO A 171 -13.84 28.51 -12.36
N ALA A 172 -12.90 29.39 -12.04
CA ALA A 172 -12.82 30.22 -10.84
C ALA A 172 -14.15 30.93 -10.51
N THR A 173 -15.07 30.22 -9.84
CA THR A 173 -16.37 30.73 -9.38
C THR A 173 -16.36 30.93 -7.86
N GLU A 174 -15.18 31.14 -7.28
CA GLU A 174 -14.99 31.37 -5.85
C GLU A 174 -14.26 32.69 -5.57
N ASP A 175 -14.44 33.69 -6.44
CA ASP A 175 -13.93 35.06 -6.21
C ASP A 175 -15.04 36.13 -6.37
N ARG A 176 -16.32 35.73 -6.34
CA ARG A 176 -17.48 36.63 -6.49
C ARG A 176 -18.43 36.73 -5.29
N LEU A 177 -18.14 36.05 -4.18
CA LEU A 177 -19.01 36.02 -2.99
C LEU A 177 -18.31 36.51 -1.71
N ARG A 178 -17.45 37.53 -1.84
CA ARG A 178 -17.13 38.42 -0.70
C ARG A 178 -17.98 39.68 -0.82
N PRO A 179 -19.10 39.81 -0.08
CA PRO A 179 -19.68 41.11 0.17
C PRO A 179 -18.70 41.90 1.06
N GLY A 180 -18.32 43.08 0.57
CA GLY A 180 -17.65 44.11 1.36
C GLY A 180 -18.62 44.85 2.26
#